data_AF-A0A385DDJ9-F1
#
_entry.id   AF-A0A385DDJ9-F1
#
_cell.length_a   1.000
_cell.length_b   1.000
_cell.length_c   1.000
_cell.angle_alpha   90.00
_cell.angle_beta   90.00
_cell.angle_gamma   90.00
#
_symmetry.space_group_name_H-M   'P 1'
#
loop_
_entity.id
_entity.type
_entity.pdbx_description
1 polymer ?
#
loop_
_entity_poly.entity_id
_entity_poly.type
_entity_poly.pdbx_seq_one_letter_code
_entity_poly.pdbx_strand_id
1 'polypeptide(L)'
;MATADIPTTCPLPHVSEQPAGAVRRGPLSSAAWREYGYVFTSFPLAIAGFVLAVTLLSLGAGLAVTVVGFPVLVALLAGARGLGAGERGRAAGMLGLRTKAPAPVPGGGIKGRLADVAGWKAVLFQVAMFPWRIASFVVTLTLLLTGWVIALLPLYAWVFPTFVGWPGYRVFDWTDGAGVRHAYYLESFWQIGAASLVGIGLVFLTPVVVRALNGVDRAAVRGLLAG
;
A
#
# COMPACT_ATOMS: atom_id res chain seq x y z
N MET A 1 -3.21 21.18 67.03
CA MET A 1 -1.96 20.58 66.52
C MET A 1 -2.33 19.21 65.96
N ALA A 2 -2.62 19.13 64.67
CA ALA A 2 -2.96 17.90 63.98
C ALA A 2 -2.31 17.97 62.60
N THR A 3 -1.18 17.29 62.46
CA THR A 3 -0.43 17.07 61.22
C THR A 3 -1.25 16.16 60.32
N ALA A 4 -1.72 16.68 59.19
CA ALA A 4 -2.30 15.87 58.13
C ALA A 4 -1.16 15.19 57.35
N ASP A 5 -1.07 13.88 57.47
CA ASP A 5 -0.17 13.03 56.66
C ASP A 5 -0.54 13.15 55.18
N ILE A 6 0.43 13.55 54.36
CA ILE A 6 0.35 13.51 52.89
C ILE A 6 0.58 12.06 52.46
N PRO A 7 -0.36 11.38 51.78
CA PRO A 7 -0.07 10.08 51.22
C PRO A 7 0.92 10.22 50.07
N THR A 8 2.08 9.61 50.23
CA THR A 8 3.13 9.38 49.23
C THR A 8 2.50 8.95 47.91
N THR A 9 2.57 9.81 46.89
CA THR A 9 2.14 9.46 45.53
C THR A 9 2.94 8.27 45.05
N CYS A 10 2.26 7.15 44.83
CA CYS A 10 2.81 5.98 44.16
C CYS A 10 3.47 6.44 42.84
N PRO A 11 4.73 6.10 42.55
CA PRO A 11 5.33 6.44 41.27
C PRO A 11 4.52 5.71 40.19
N LEU A 12 3.97 6.47 39.24
CA LEU A 12 3.35 5.86 38.05
C LEU A 12 4.36 4.88 37.45
N PRO A 13 3.96 3.65 37.10
CA PRO A 13 4.85 2.74 36.43
C PRO A 13 5.38 3.46 35.20
N HIS A 14 6.69 3.64 35.17
CA HIS A 14 7.41 4.00 33.97
C HIS A 14 7.04 2.92 32.97
N VAL A 15 6.12 3.24 32.06
CA VAL A 15 5.84 2.39 30.91
C VAL A 15 7.12 2.48 30.09
N SER A 16 8.06 1.60 30.41
CA SER A 16 9.22 1.35 29.59
C SER A 16 8.67 1.13 28.19
N GLU A 17 9.01 2.02 27.27
CA GLU A 17 8.84 1.81 25.84
C GLU A 17 9.69 0.59 25.49
N GLN A 18 9.16 -0.61 25.77
CA GLN A 18 9.73 -1.85 25.29
C GLN A 18 9.62 -1.76 23.78
N PRO A 19 10.75 -1.68 23.05
CA PRO A 19 10.70 -1.80 21.61
C PRO A 19 10.23 -3.23 21.36
N ALA A 20 8.94 -3.35 21.00
CA ALA A 20 8.32 -4.60 20.59
C ALA A 20 9.32 -5.30 19.67
N GLY A 21 9.72 -6.50 20.11
CA GLY A 21 10.99 -7.12 19.76
C GLY A 21 11.32 -6.97 18.29
N ALA A 22 12.62 -6.80 18.00
CA ALA A 22 13.16 -6.84 16.66
C ALA A 22 12.74 -8.14 15.96
N VAL A 23 11.53 -8.16 15.39
CA VAL A 23 11.03 -9.19 14.51
C VAL A 23 12.06 -9.23 13.41
N ARG A 24 12.82 -10.33 13.39
CA ARG A 24 13.90 -10.61 12.45
C ARG A 24 13.42 -10.16 11.07
N ARG A 25 13.90 -8.99 10.59
CA ARG A 25 13.43 -8.32 9.36
C ARG A 25 13.99 -9.02 8.12
N GLY A 26 13.97 -10.35 8.13
CA GLY A 26 14.36 -11.16 7.00
C GLY A 26 13.43 -10.91 5.82
N PRO A 27 13.92 -11.07 4.58
CA PRO A 27 13.12 -10.95 3.36
C PRO A 27 11.91 -11.90 3.30
N LEU A 28 11.93 -13.00 4.07
CA LEU A 28 10.85 -13.99 4.20
C LEU A 28 10.14 -13.93 5.57
N SER A 29 10.30 -12.84 6.32
CA SER A 29 9.65 -12.69 7.63
C SER A 29 8.14 -12.51 7.52
N SER A 30 7.40 -12.85 8.58
CA SER A 30 5.95 -12.58 8.68
C SER A 30 5.60 -11.09 8.49
N ALA A 31 6.55 -10.19 8.75
CA ALA A 31 6.41 -8.77 8.47
C ALA A 31 6.35 -8.47 6.96
N ALA A 32 7.20 -9.10 6.14
CA ALA A 32 7.18 -8.92 4.69
C ALA A 32 5.85 -9.40 4.09
N TRP A 33 5.33 -10.55 4.54
CA TRP A 33 4.02 -11.05 4.13
C TRP A 33 2.87 -10.11 4.49
N ARG A 34 2.91 -9.47 5.66
CA ARG A 34 1.92 -8.45 6.05
C ARG A 34 2.01 -7.21 5.17
N GLU A 35 3.21 -6.82 4.76
CA GLU A 35 3.44 -5.67 3.87
C GLU A 35 2.94 -5.95 2.44
N TYR A 36 3.16 -7.16 1.91
CA TYR A 36 2.54 -7.60 0.64
C TYR A 36 1.02 -7.60 0.73
N GLY A 37 0.48 -8.24 1.77
CA GLY A 37 -0.96 -8.27 2.02
C GLY A 37 -1.56 -6.87 2.08
N TYR A 38 -0.87 -5.92 2.72
CA TYR A 38 -1.28 -4.53 2.77
C TYR A 38 -1.35 -3.88 1.38
N VAL A 39 -0.33 -4.04 0.52
CA VAL A 39 -0.34 -3.48 -0.85
C VAL A 39 -1.45 -4.10 -1.71
N PHE A 40 -1.62 -5.42 -1.67
CA PHE A 40 -2.64 -6.10 -2.48
C PHE A 40 -4.06 -5.71 -2.09
N THR A 41 -4.30 -5.49 -0.79
CA THR A 41 -5.61 -5.09 -0.28
C THR A 41 -5.80 -3.57 -0.19
N SER A 42 -4.76 -2.76 -0.41
CA SER A 42 -4.87 -1.31 -0.47
C SER A 42 -5.38 -0.85 -1.84
N PHE A 43 -5.05 -1.55 -2.92
CA PHE A 43 -5.56 -1.29 -4.28
C PHE A 43 -7.10 -1.35 -4.39
N PRO A 44 -7.80 -2.46 -4.04
CA PRO A 44 -9.26 -2.52 -4.11
C PRO A 44 -9.92 -1.50 -3.18
N LEU A 45 -9.32 -1.22 -2.02
CA LEU A 45 -9.83 -0.21 -1.09
C LEU A 45 -9.69 1.21 -1.65
N ALA A 46 -8.59 1.50 -2.35
CA ALA A 46 -8.37 2.77 -3.03
C ALA A 46 -9.38 2.98 -4.15
N ILE A 47 -9.66 1.94 -4.94
CA ILE A 47 -10.70 1.98 -5.98
C ILE A 47 -12.05 2.31 -5.35
N ALA A 48 -12.46 1.54 -4.33
CA ALA A 48 -13.74 1.75 -3.66
C ALA A 48 -13.85 3.17 -3.06
N GLY A 49 -12.79 3.64 -2.41
CA GLY A 49 -12.72 4.97 -1.83
C GLY A 49 -12.78 6.09 -2.87
N PHE A 50 -12.06 5.94 -3.98
CA PHE A 50 -12.07 6.89 -5.09
C PHE A 50 -13.44 6.95 -5.77
N VAL A 51 -14.01 5.79 -6.12
CA VAL A 51 -15.35 5.72 -6.74
C VAL A 51 -16.39 6.35 -5.82
N LEU A 52 -16.41 5.98 -4.53
CA LEU A 52 -17.31 6.58 -3.54
C LEU A 52 -17.11 8.10 -3.44
N ALA A 53 -15.86 8.57 -3.35
CA ALA A 53 -15.56 10.00 -3.25
C ALA A 53 -16.05 10.77 -4.49
N VAL A 54 -15.70 10.33 -5.69
CA VAL A 54 -16.04 11.02 -6.95
C VAL A 54 -17.54 10.96 -7.22
N THR A 55 -18.19 9.83 -6.96
CA THR A 55 -19.64 9.66 -7.16
C THR A 55 -20.44 10.54 -6.21
N LEU A 56 -20.19 10.47 -4.91
CA LEU A 56 -20.93 11.29 -3.93
C LEU A 56 -20.57 12.77 -4.04
N LEU A 57 -19.35 13.12 -4.44
CA LEU A 57 -18.98 14.52 -4.70
C LEU A 57 -19.72 15.06 -5.94
N SER A 58 -19.70 14.32 -7.05
CA SER A 58 -20.40 14.71 -8.28
C SER A 58 -21.91 14.76 -8.08
N LEU A 59 -22.48 13.74 -7.42
CA LEU A 59 -23.91 13.67 -7.11
C LEU A 59 -24.31 14.76 -6.11
N GLY A 60 -23.51 14.96 -5.07
CA GLY A 60 -23.76 15.95 -4.03
C GLY A 60 -23.64 17.38 -4.55
N ALA A 61 -22.66 17.67 -5.40
CA ALA A 61 -22.51 18.96 -6.06
C ALA A 61 -23.63 19.22 -7.08
N GLY A 62 -24.00 18.23 -7.90
CA GLY A 62 -25.12 18.35 -8.84
C GLY A 62 -26.45 18.53 -8.13
N LEU A 63 -26.68 17.80 -7.03
CA LEU A 63 -27.86 17.94 -6.20
C LEU A 63 -27.78 19.11 -5.22
N ALA A 64 -26.67 19.83 -5.08
CA ALA A 64 -26.55 20.94 -4.13
C ALA A 64 -27.47 22.11 -4.48
N VAL A 65 -27.86 22.21 -5.74
CA VAL A 65 -28.92 23.12 -6.22
C VAL A 65 -30.26 22.80 -5.55
N THR A 66 -30.44 21.54 -5.15
CA THR A 66 -31.59 21.05 -4.39
C THR A 66 -31.26 20.95 -2.91
N VAL A 67 -32.27 21.03 -2.04
CA VAL A 67 -32.09 20.81 -0.59
C VAL A 67 -31.50 19.42 -0.28
N VAL A 68 -31.65 18.46 -1.21
CA VAL A 68 -31.18 17.07 -1.09
C VAL A 68 -29.66 16.93 -1.25
N GLY A 69 -28.98 17.87 -1.93
CA GLY A 69 -27.52 17.76 -2.12
C GLY A 69 -26.71 17.91 -0.84
N PHE A 70 -27.20 18.70 0.13
CA PHE A 70 -26.51 18.86 1.41
C PHE A 70 -26.42 17.54 2.22
N PRO A 71 -27.50 16.75 2.39
CA PRO A 71 -27.42 15.39 2.94
C PRO A 71 -26.42 14.48 2.23
N VAL A 72 -26.38 14.52 0.89
CA VAL A 72 -25.46 13.68 0.08
C VAL A 72 -24.00 14.07 0.36
N LEU A 73 -23.68 15.35 0.45
CA LEU A 73 -22.34 15.83 0.81
C LEU A 73 -21.97 15.49 2.27
N VAL A 74 -22.93 15.51 3.19
CA VAL A 74 -22.69 15.04 4.56
C VAL A 74 -22.38 13.53 4.57
N ALA A 75 -23.07 12.74 3.75
CA ALA A 75 -22.79 11.31 3.59
C ALA A 75 -21.40 11.06 2.97
N LEU A 76 -20.98 11.88 2.00
CA LEU A 76 -19.61 11.87 1.45
C LEU A 76 -18.57 12.04 2.57
N LEU A 77 -18.69 13.09 3.38
CA LEU A 77 -17.72 13.40 4.43
C LEU A 77 -17.71 12.31 5.51
N ALA A 78 -18.87 11.79 5.89
CA ALA A 78 -18.97 10.67 6.83
C ALA A 78 -18.33 9.39 6.27
N GLY A 79 -18.59 9.06 5.01
CA GLY A 79 -18.01 7.91 4.31
C GLY A 79 -16.48 8.03 4.19
N ALA A 80 -15.98 9.20 3.81
CA ALA A 80 -14.54 9.48 3.73
C ALA A 80 -13.85 9.35 5.09
N ARG A 81 -14.48 9.85 6.18
CA ARG A 81 -13.97 9.65 7.54
C ARG A 81 -13.97 8.18 7.97
N GLY A 82 -15.03 7.44 7.64
CA GLY A 82 -15.14 6.00 7.94
C GLY A 82 -14.04 5.20 7.25
N LEU A 83 -13.80 5.46 5.96
CA LEU A 83 -12.71 4.83 5.21
C LEU A 83 -11.34 5.23 5.77
N GLY A 84 -11.12 6.51 6.05
CA GLY A 84 -9.88 7.00 6.68
C GLY A 84 -9.62 6.40 8.06
N ALA A 85 -10.66 6.13 8.85
CA ALA A 85 -10.54 5.43 10.14
C ALA A 85 -10.22 3.93 9.95
N GLY A 86 -10.84 3.27 8.97
CA GLY A 86 -10.51 1.90 8.60
C GLY A 86 -9.06 1.73 8.18
N GLU A 87 -8.53 2.68 7.42
CA GLU A 87 -7.12 2.68 7.01
C GLU A 87 -6.15 2.91 8.17
N ARG A 88 -6.50 3.76 9.13
CA ARG A 88 -5.72 3.90 10.38
C ARG A 88 -5.69 2.60 11.17
N GLY A 89 -6.82 1.90 11.28
CA GLY A 89 -6.90 0.60 11.94
C GLY A 89 -6.05 -0.46 11.24
N ARG A 90 -6.06 -0.49 9.90
CA ARG A 90 -5.21 -1.38 9.11
C ARG A 90 -3.73 -1.02 9.22
N ALA A 91 -3.37 0.26 9.21
CA ALA A 91 -2.01 0.72 9.41
C ALA A 91 -1.50 0.42 10.83
N ALA A 92 -2.36 0.52 11.85
CA ALA A 92 -2.03 0.12 13.21
C ALA A 92 -1.83 -1.39 13.32
N GLY A 93 -2.77 -2.17 12.76
CA GLY A 93 -2.78 -3.63 12.83
C GLY A 93 -1.74 -4.32 11.94
N MET A 94 -1.33 -3.73 10.81
CA MET A 94 -0.39 -4.35 9.85
C MET A 94 0.99 -3.69 9.84
N LEU A 95 1.08 -2.37 10.04
CA LEU A 95 2.34 -1.60 9.97
C LEU A 95 2.85 -1.17 11.36
N GLY A 96 2.13 -1.49 12.44
CA GLY A 96 2.52 -1.16 13.82
C GLY A 96 2.43 0.32 14.16
N LEU A 97 1.71 1.12 13.35
CA LEU A 97 1.58 2.55 13.57
C LEU A 97 0.55 2.85 14.66
N ARG A 98 0.99 3.36 15.81
CA ARG A 98 0.08 4.01 16.76
C ARG A 98 -0.40 5.33 16.15
N THR A 99 -1.62 5.34 15.65
CA THR A 99 -2.27 6.54 15.10
C THR A 99 -3.17 7.19 16.16
N LYS A 100 -3.19 8.53 16.20
CA LYS A 100 -4.02 9.30 17.13
C LYS A 100 -5.51 9.06 16.83
N ALA A 101 -6.32 9.01 17.90
CA ALA A 101 -7.76 8.77 17.82
C ALA A 101 -8.45 9.74 16.83
N PRO A 102 -9.54 9.31 16.15
CA PRO A 102 -10.25 10.14 15.19
C PRO A 102 -10.65 11.50 15.79
N ALA A 103 -10.48 12.58 15.02
CA ALA A 103 -10.94 13.89 15.45
C ALA A 103 -12.48 13.86 15.65
N PRO A 104 -13.01 14.47 16.73
CA PRO A 104 -14.44 14.47 17.03
C PRO A 104 -15.27 14.97 15.83
N VAL A 105 -16.44 14.39 15.62
CA VAL A 105 -17.37 14.87 14.60
C VAL A 105 -17.90 16.24 15.04
N PRO A 106 -17.83 17.28 14.18
CA PRO A 106 -18.33 18.61 14.56
C PRO A 106 -19.84 18.59 14.85
N GLY A 107 -20.24 19.29 15.92
CA GLY A 107 -21.64 19.60 16.22
C GLY A 107 -22.21 20.70 15.29
N GLY A 108 -23.52 20.96 15.37
CA GLY A 108 -24.14 22.08 14.62
C GLY A 108 -24.89 21.70 13.34
N GLY A 109 -25.47 20.49 13.28
CA GLY A 109 -26.36 20.08 12.19
C GLY A 109 -25.65 19.95 10.83
N ILE A 110 -26.41 20.09 9.74
CA ILE A 110 -25.90 19.90 8.36
C ILE A 110 -24.77 20.89 8.03
N LYS A 111 -24.91 22.16 8.40
CA LYS A 111 -23.89 23.20 8.14
C LYS A 111 -22.58 22.92 8.87
N GLY A 112 -22.63 22.53 10.15
CA GLY A 112 -21.45 22.16 10.92
C GLY A 112 -20.71 20.94 10.35
N ARG A 113 -21.47 19.96 9.83
CA ARG A 113 -20.88 18.77 9.17
C ARG A 113 -20.26 19.06 7.81
N LEU A 114 -20.78 20.02 7.05
CA LEU A 114 -20.20 20.44 5.76
C LEU A 114 -18.90 21.26 5.93
N ALA A 115 -18.80 22.02 7.02
CA ALA A 115 -17.60 22.79 7.38
C ALA A 115 -16.47 21.91 7.96
N ASP A 116 -16.65 20.59 7.96
CA ASP A 116 -15.71 19.64 8.55
C ASP A 116 -14.43 19.50 7.72
N VAL A 117 -13.41 20.28 8.09
CA VAL A 117 -12.09 20.29 7.46
C VAL A 117 -11.47 18.89 7.42
N ALA A 118 -11.62 18.10 8.47
CA ALA A 118 -11.05 16.76 8.52
C ALA A 118 -11.79 15.76 7.60
N GLY A 119 -13.08 15.99 7.31
CA GLY A 119 -13.83 15.22 6.32
C GLY A 119 -13.33 15.50 4.90
N TRP A 120 -13.09 16.77 4.57
CA TRP A 120 -12.53 17.18 3.28
C TRP A 120 -11.09 16.69 3.07
N LYS A 121 -10.26 16.72 4.13
CA LYS A 121 -8.92 16.10 4.10
C LYS A 121 -8.99 14.60 3.83
N ALA A 122 -9.98 13.90 4.39
CA ALA A 122 -10.18 12.49 4.11
C ALA A 122 -10.60 12.23 2.65
N VAL A 123 -11.48 13.06 2.07
CA VAL A 123 -11.84 12.99 0.65
C VAL A 123 -10.60 13.22 -0.24
N LEU A 124 -9.83 14.27 0.04
CA LEU A 124 -8.60 14.57 -0.70
C LEU A 124 -7.60 13.43 -0.61
N PHE A 125 -7.44 12.83 0.58
CA PHE A 125 -6.58 11.67 0.77
C PHE A 125 -7.03 10.50 -0.13
N GLN A 126 -8.31 10.16 -0.20
CA GLN A 126 -8.79 9.06 -1.07
C GLN A 126 -8.49 9.31 -2.54
N VAL A 127 -8.63 10.56 -3.00
CA VAL A 127 -8.36 10.93 -4.40
C VAL A 127 -6.86 10.95 -4.71
N ALA A 128 -6.05 11.57 -3.84
CA ALA A 128 -4.62 11.70 -4.04
C ALA A 128 -3.87 10.37 -3.87
N MET A 129 -4.35 9.48 -2.99
CA MET A 129 -3.69 8.22 -2.69
C MET A 129 -4.02 7.11 -3.71
N PHE A 130 -5.10 7.27 -4.47
CA PHE A 130 -5.49 6.35 -5.54
C PHE A 130 -4.37 6.07 -6.56
N PRO A 131 -3.79 7.07 -7.25
CA PRO A 131 -2.72 6.83 -8.23
C PRO A 131 -1.49 6.19 -7.58
N TRP A 132 -1.16 6.58 -6.34
CA TRP A 132 -0.03 5.99 -5.62
C TRP A 132 -0.25 4.50 -5.31
N ARG A 133 -1.46 4.12 -4.90
CA ARG A 133 -1.79 2.72 -4.61
C ARG A 133 -1.86 1.86 -5.86
N ILE A 134 -2.29 2.41 -6.99
CA ILE A 134 -2.18 1.75 -8.29
C ILE A 134 -0.70 1.51 -8.62
N ALA A 135 0.14 2.55 -8.57
CA ALA A 135 1.56 2.43 -8.89
C ALA A 135 2.25 1.40 -7.99
N SER A 136 1.96 1.44 -6.68
CA SER A 136 2.52 0.50 -5.71
C SER A 136 2.12 -0.94 -6.01
N PHE A 137 0.84 -1.17 -6.35
CA PHE A 137 0.33 -2.48 -6.73
C PHE A 137 1.00 -3.00 -8.02
N VAL A 138 1.05 -2.18 -9.07
CA VAL A 138 1.64 -2.56 -10.36
C VAL A 138 3.12 -2.88 -10.20
N VAL A 139 3.90 -2.00 -9.55
CA VAL A 139 5.34 -2.22 -9.32
C VAL A 139 5.58 -3.49 -8.51
N THR A 140 4.80 -3.72 -7.45
CA THR A 140 4.95 -4.91 -6.60
C THR A 140 4.62 -6.18 -7.38
N LEU A 141 3.52 -6.18 -8.14
CA LEU A 141 3.07 -7.32 -8.93
C LEU A 141 4.06 -7.63 -10.05
N THR A 142 4.54 -6.62 -10.79
CA THR A 142 5.53 -6.79 -11.87
C THR A 142 6.83 -7.35 -11.32
N LEU A 143 7.39 -6.78 -10.25
CA LEU A 143 8.62 -7.30 -9.65
C LEU A 143 8.46 -8.73 -9.13
N LEU A 144 7.32 -9.04 -8.52
CA LEU A 144 7.05 -10.39 -8.01
C LEU A 144 6.94 -11.39 -9.15
N LEU A 145 6.12 -11.11 -10.17
CA LEU A 145 5.91 -12.01 -11.31
C LEU A 145 7.19 -12.16 -12.13
N THR A 146 7.84 -11.06 -12.53
CA THR A 146 9.08 -11.11 -13.31
C THR A 146 10.19 -11.79 -12.51
N GLY A 147 10.31 -11.52 -11.21
CA GLY A 147 11.29 -12.16 -10.34
C GLY A 147 11.09 -13.67 -10.27
N TRP A 148 9.86 -14.14 -10.06
CA TRP A 148 9.56 -15.57 -10.01
C TRP A 148 9.71 -16.27 -11.35
N VAL A 149 9.28 -15.64 -12.45
CA VAL A 149 9.47 -16.18 -13.80
C VAL A 149 10.96 -16.38 -14.08
N ILE A 150 11.79 -15.37 -13.84
CA ILE A 150 13.23 -15.49 -14.09
C ILE A 150 13.89 -16.47 -13.09
N ALA A 151 13.49 -16.47 -11.82
CA ALA A 151 14.04 -17.38 -10.81
C ALA A 151 13.75 -18.85 -11.12
N LEU A 152 12.54 -19.15 -11.63
CA LEU A 152 12.08 -20.50 -11.98
C LEU A 152 12.51 -20.93 -13.39
N LEU A 153 13.25 -20.10 -14.13
CA LEU A 153 13.80 -20.41 -15.46
C LEU A 153 14.40 -21.82 -15.57
N PRO A 154 15.29 -22.29 -14.68
CA PRO A 154 15.85 -23.64 -14.78
C PRO A 154 14.80 -24.76 -14.68
N LEU A 155 13.68 -24.52 -14.01
CA LEU A 155 12.63 -25.52 -13.81
C LEU A 155 11.78 -25.73 -15.07
N TYR A 156 11.55 -24.67 -15.87
CA TYR A 156 10.73 -24.75 -17.08
C TYR A 156 11.53 -24.61 -18.38
N ALA A 157 12.86 -24.46 -18.32
CA ALA A 157 13.71 -24.32 -19.49
C ALA A 157 13.55 -25.48 -20.51
N TRP A 158 13.22 -26.68 -20.03
CA TRP A 158 12.97 -27.86 -20.87
C TRP A 158 11.71 -27.74 -21.75
N VAL A 159 10.75 -26.88 -21.40
CA VAL A 159 9.51 -26.68 -22.18
C VAL A 159 9.80 -26.06 -23.55
N PHE A 160 10.79 -25.17 -23.64
CA PHE A 160 11.14 -24.47 -24.88
C PHE A 160 11.58 -25.40 -26.02
N PRO A 161 12.55 -26.32 -25.83
CA PRO A 161 12.93 -27.25 -26.88
C PRO A 161 11.83 -28.28 -27.16
N THR A 162 11.04 -28.69 -26.17
CA THR A 162 10.02 -29.74 -26.34
C THR A 162 8.76 -29.25 -27.07
N PHE A 163 8.27 -28.04 -26.79
CA PHE A 163 6.97 -27.58 -27.29
C PHE A 163 7.04 -26.37 -28.21
N VAL A 164 8.08 -25.53 -28.09
CA VAL A 164 8.19 -24.26 -28.83
C VAL A 164 9.17 -24.40 -30.01
N GLY A 165 10.01 -25.45 -30.02
CA GLY A 165 11.04 -25.66 -31.02
C GLY A 165 12.19 -24.65 -30.94
N TRP A 166 12.34 -23.96 -29.80
CA TRP A 166 13.44 -23.02 -29.55
C TRP A 166 14.54 -23.71 -28.76
N PRO A 167 15.83 -23.47 -29.10
CA PRO A 167 16.95 -24.10 -28.39
C PRO A 167 17.08 -23.62 -26.93
N GLY A 168 16.49 -22.47 -26.57
CA GLY A 168 16.47 -21.94 -25.21
C GLY A 168 15.55 -20.71 -25.05
N TYR A 169 15.63 -20.03 -23.89
CA TYR A 169 14.86 -18.81 -23.66
C TYR A 169 15.43 -17.66 -24.47
N ARG A 170 14.60 -17.06 -25.35
CA ARG A 170 14.98 -15.93 -26.20
C ARG A 170 14.88 -14.63 -25.40
N VAL A 171 16.02 -14.02 -25.09
CA VAL A 171 16.06 -12.77 -24.29
C VAL A 171 15.96 -11.54 -25.16
N PHE A 172 16.56 -11.57 -26.35
CA PHE A 172 16.59 -10.42 -27.23
C PHE A 172 16.61 -10.88 -28.68
N ASP A 173 15.67 -10.39 -29.48
CA ASP A 173 15.65 -10.52 -30.93
C ASP A 173 15.71 -9.14 -31.59
N TRP A 174 16.70 -8.93 -32.45
CA TRP A 174 16.81 -7.73 -33.25
C TRP A 174 17.01 -8.10 -34.71
N THR A 175 16.38 -7.35 -35.60
CA THR A 175 16.57 -7.51 -37.05
C THR A 175 17.42 -6.35 -37.53
N ASP A 176 18.61 -6.66 -38.05
CA ASP A 176 19.50 -5.64 -38.58
C ASP A 176 18.94 -5.04 -39.88
N GLY A 177 19.46 -3.88 -40.30
CA GLY A 177 19.04 -3.20 -41.54
C GLY A 177 19.22 -4.03 -42.81
N ALA A 178 20.04 -5.08 -42.75
CA ALA A 178 20.24 -6.08 -43.81
C ALA A 178 19.21 -7.24 -43.79
N GLY A 179 18.22 -7.22 -42.88
CA GLY A 179 17.19 -8.26 -42.76
C GLY A 179 17.63 -9.53 -42.03
N VAL A 180 18.85 -9.56 -41.46
CA VAL A 180 19.36 -10.69 -40.67
C VAL A 180 18.81 -10.61 -39.25
N ARG A 181 18.17 -11.70 -38.79
CA ARG A 181 17.65 -11.81 -37.42
C ARG A 181 18.75 -12.33 -36.48
N HIS A 182 19.17 -11.50 -35.53
CA HIS A 182 20.03 -11.91 -34.43
C HIS A 182 19.18 -12.16 -33.19
N ALA A 183 19.24 -13.37 -32.65
CA ALA A 183 18.54 -13.75 -31.44
C ALA A 183 19.52 -14.28 -30.39
N TYR A 184 19.50 -13.69 -29.20
CA TYR A 184 20.28 -14.17 -28.05
C TYR A 184 19.44 -15.19 -27.27
N TYR A 185 19.89 -16.45 -27.29
CA TYR A 185 19.30 -17.56 -26.56
C TYR A 185 20.13 -17.90 -25.32
N LEU A 186 19.45 -18.15 -24.20
CA LEU A 186 20.08 -18.79 -23.04
C LEU A 186 19.99 -20.29 -23.21
N GLU A 187 21.08 -20.89 -23.65
CA GLU A 187 21.18 -22.34 -23.90
C GLU A 187 22.14 -22.98 -22.91
N SER A 188 23.11 -22.22 -22.39
CA SER A 188 24.13 -22.76 -21.50
C SER A 188 23.62 -22.87 -20.07
N PHE A 189 23.88 -24.00 -19.40
CA PHE A 189 23.52 -24.24 -17.99
C PHE A 189 23.97 -23.09 -17.07
N TRP A 190 25.17 -22.56 -17.29
CA TRP A 190 25.69 -21.42 -16.53
C TRP A 190 24.93 -20.11 -16.79
N GLN A 191 24.49 -19.87 -18.02
CA GLN A 191 23.68 -18.70 -18.37
C GLN A 191 22.29 -18.77 -17.74
N ILE A 192 21.65 -19.96 -17.76
CA ILE A 192 20.36 -20.20 -17.10
C ILE A 192 20.50 -20.03 -15.58
N GLY A 193 21.59 -20.53 -15.00
CA GLY A 193 21.91 -20.34 -13.59
C GLY A 193 22.12 -18.87 -13.23
N ALA A 194 22.87 -18.12 -14.03
CA ALA A 194 23.09 -16.69 -13.84
C ALA A 194 21.78 -15.89 -13.94
N ALA A 195 20.93 -16.19 -14.92
CA ALA A 195 19.61 -15.57 -15.04
C ALA A 195 18.74 -15.90 -13.81
N SER A 196 18.72 -17.15 -13.35
CA SER A 196 18.00 -17.54 -12.13
C SER A 196 18.48 -16.73 -10.91
N LEU A 197 19.80 -16.53 -10.74
CA LEU A 197 20.34 -15.68 -9.68
C LEU A 197 19.88 -14.23 -9.78
N VAL A 198 19.77 -13.67 -11.00
CA VAL A 198 19.20 -12.34 -11.22
C VAL A 198 17.73 -12.29 -10.82
N GLY A 199 16.93 -13.30 -11.19
CA GLY A 199 15.52 -13.42 -10.79
C GLY A 199 15.36 -13.53 -9.27
N ILE A 200 16.18 -14.35 -8.63
CA ILE A 200 16.25 -14.47 -7.16
C ILE A 200 16.60 -13.12 -6.54
N GLY A 201 17.61 -12.43 -7.05
CA GLY A 201 17.97 -11.08 -6.63
C GLY A 201 16.79 -10.10 -6.75
N LEU A 202 16.03 -10.17 -7.84
CA LEU A 202 14.82 -9.37 -8.04
C LEU A 202 13.75 -9.67 -6.99
N VAL A 203 13.51 -10.95 -6.67
CA VAL A 203 12.58 -11.37 -5.62
C VAL A 203 13.00 -10.85 -4.24
N PHE A 204 14.29 -10.86 -3.94
CA PHE A 204 14.83 -10.28 -2.70
C PHE A 204 14.80 -8.75 -2.67
N LEU A 205 14.79 -8.10 -3.84
CA LEU A 205 14.62 -6.65 -3.97
C LEU A 205 13.16 -6.23 -3.73
N THR A 206 12.18 -7.04 -4.13
CA THR A 206 10.75 -6.77 -3.96
C THR A 206 10.35 -6.34 -2.54
N PRO A 207 10.72 -7.03 -1.44
CA PRO A 207 10.34 -6.59 -0.10
C PRO A 207 11.02 -5.29 0.33
N VAL A 208 12.14 -4.88 -0.30
CA VAL A 208 12.76 -3.58 -0.06
C VAL A 208 11.94 -2.48 -0.75
N VAL A 209 11.54 -2.71 -2.00
CA VAL A 209 10.70 -1.79 -2.77
C VAL A 209 9.34 -1.61 -2.08
N VAL A 210 8.69 -2.71 -1.68
CA VAL A 210 7.41 -2.68 -0.95
C VAL A 210 7.54 -1.89 0.36
N ARG A 211 8.66 -2.02 1.08
CA ARG A 211 8.93 -1.23 2.30
C ARG A 211 9.05 0.25 2.02
N ALA A 212 9.73 0.63 0.95
CA ALA A 212 9.85 2.02 0.53
C ALA A 212 8.49 2.60 0.14
N LEU A 213 7.70 1.86 -0.64
CA LEU A 213 6.35 2.25 -1.06
C LEU A 213 5.42 2.45 0.14
N ASN A 214 5.40 1.50 1.06
CA ASN A 214 4.65 1.60 2.32
C ASN A 214 5.15 2.76 3.20
N GLY A 215 6.40 3.21 3.04
CA GLY A 215 6.91 4.42 3.69
C GLY A 215 6.10 5.66 3.33
N VAL A 216 5.72 5.79 2.05
CA VAL A 216 4.88 6.90 1.56
C VAL A 216 3.46 6.78 2.10
N ASP A 217 2.88 5.57 2.16
CA ASP A 217 1.59 5.34 2.83
C ASP A 217 1.62 5.81 4.31
N ARG A 218 2.69 5.45 5.04
CA ARG A 218 2.86 5.86 6.44
C ARG A 218 2.96 7.39 6.55
N ALA A 219 3.69 8.04 5.64
CA ALA A 219 3.82 9.50 5.62
C ALA A 219 2.49 10.20 5.30
N ALA A 220 1.73 9.70 4.33
CA ALA A 220 0.43 10.22 3.95
C ALA A 220 -0.57 10.10 5.11
N VAL A 221 -0.64 8.95 5.78
CA VAL A 221 -1.51 8.76 6.96
C VAL A 221 -1.10 9.68 8.11
N ARG A 222 0.20 9.85 8.38
CA ARG A 222 0.65 10.77 9.46
C ARG A 222 0.44 12.24 9.12
N GLY A 223 0.63 12.66 7.87
CA GLY A 223 0.49 14.06 7.47
C GLY A 223 -0.96 14.50 7.29
N LEU A 224 -1.75 13.70 6.55
CA LEU A 224 -3.11 14.08 6.16
C LEU A 224 -4.13 13.75 7.24
N LEU A 225 -3.95 12.66 8.01
CA LEU A 225 -4.96 12.19 8.96
C LEU A 225 -4.66 12.52 10.44
N ALA A 226 -3.47 13.04 10.77
CA ALA A 226 -3.14 13.42 12.16
C ALA A 226 -3.55 14.85 12.56
N GLY A 227 -3.94 15.69 11.59
CA GLY A 227 -4.39 17.07 11.81
C GLY A 227 -5.89 17.20 11.75
#